data_AF-A0A7N2M2H8-F1
#
_entry.id   AF-A0A7N2M2H8-F1
#
_cell.length_a   1.000
_cell.length_b   1.000
_cell.length_c   1.000
_cell.angle_alpha   90.00
_cell.angle_beta   90.00
_cell.angle_gamma   90.00
#
_symmetry.space_group_name_H-M   'P 1'
#
loop_
_entity.id
_entity.type
_entity.pdbx_description
1 polymer ?
#
loop_
_entity_poly.entity_id
_entity_poly.type
_entity_poly.pdbx_seq_one_letter_code
_entity_poly.pdbx_strand_id
1 'polypeptide(L)' 'MPFGIGRRTCPRAGLAQRTVNLTLGLLIQSFEWERVTTEEVDINEGSGITMPKAMPLEAMCKARPIMHKLLSKSADDV' A
#
# COMPACT_ATOMS: atom_id res chain seq x y z
N MET A 1 0.09 20.34 5.60
CA MET A 1 -0.54 19.38 6.54
C MET A 1 -1.58 18.57 5.79
N PRO A 2 -1.39 17.25 5.58
CA PRO A 2 -2.16 16.44 4.62
C PRO A 2 -3.64 16.25 4.99
N PHE A 3 -3.98 16.41 6.28
CA PHE A 3 -5.34 16.22 6.79
C PHE A 3 -6.02 17.54 7.24
N GLY A 4 -5.40 18.69 6.95
CA GLY A 4 -5.89 20.00 7.40
C GLY A 4 -5.81 20.22 8.91
N ILE A 5 -6.07 21.44 9.36
CA ILE A 5 -5.98 21.88 10.76
C ILE A 5 -7.24 22.67 11.18
N GLY A 6 -7.57 22.65 12.47
CA GLY A 6 -8.68 23.42 13.04
C GLY A 6 -10.06 22.80 12.80
N ARG A 7 -11.12 23.63 12.77
CA ARG A 7 -12.52 23.18 12.76
C ARG A 7 -12.96 22.40 11.51
N ARG A 8 -12.18 22.45 10.43
CA ARG A 8 -12.43 21.71 9.17
C ARG A 8 -11.35 20.66 8.88
N THR A 9 -10.64 20.20 9.91
CA THR A 9 -9.70 19.08 9.77
C THR A 9 -10.44 17.82 9.33
N CYS A 10 -9.73 16.90 8.66
CA CYS A 10 -10.26 15.61 8.29
C CYS A 10 -10.67 14.86 9.57
N PRO A 11 -11.96 14.51 9.74
CA PRO A 11 -12.45 13.89 10.97
C PRO A 11 -11.83 12.51 11.20
N ARG A 12 -11.23 11.90 10.17
CA ARG A 12 -10.63 10.57 10.18
C ARG A 12 -9.09 10.60 10.11
N ALA A 13 -8.46 11.75 10.33
CA ALA A 13 -7.00 11.91 10.22
C ALA A 13 -6.23 10.87 11.06
N GLY A 14 -6.62 10.67 12.33
CA GLY A 14 -5.96 9.72 13.23
C GLY A 14 -6.12 8.25 12.79
N LEU A 15 -7.26 7.88 12.23
CA LEU A 15 -7.47 6.54 11.70
C LEU A 15 -6.66 6.32 10.42
N ALA A 16 -6.67 7.29 9.50
CA ALA A 16 -5.91 7.22 8.26
C ALA A 16 -4.40 6.99 8.54
N GLN A 17 -3.83 7.73 9.50
CA GLN A 17 -2.45 7.55 9.94
C GLN A 17 -2.17 6.13 10.46
N ARG A 18 -3.02 5.61 11.35
CA ARG A 18 -2.85 4.26 11.90
C ARG A 18 -2.96 3.20 10.80
N THR A 19 -3.98 3.30 9.95
CA THR A 19 -4.19 2.35 8.86
C THR A 19 -3.00 2.34 7.92
N VAL A 20 -2.60 3.51 7.38
CA VAL A 20 -1.48 3.59 6.42
C VAL A 20 -0.19 3.06 7.02
N ASN A 21 0.14 3.44 8.26
CA ASN A 21 1.38 3.00 8.91
C ASN A 21 1.39 1.49 9.18
N LEU A 22 0.28 0.93 9.67
CA LEU A 22 0.17 -0.50 9.92
C LEU A 22 0.20 -1.29 8.61
N THR A 23 -0.56 -0.88 7.60
CA THR A 23 -0.57 -1.56 6.29
C THR A 23 0.81 -1.51 5.64
N LEU A 24 1.47 -0.35 5.68
CA LEU A 24 2.81 -0.21 5.10
C LEU A 24 3.83 -1.08 5.83
N GLY A 25 3.81 -1.07 7.17
CA GLY A 25 4.67 -1.93 7.98
C GLY A 25 4.46 -3.42 7.69
N LEU A 26 3.21 -3.85 7.57
CA LEU A 26 2.86 -5.23 7.20
C LEU A 26 3.37 -5.58 5.80
N LEU A 27 3.14 -4.73 4.79
CA LEU A 27 3.60 -4.98 3.42
C LEU A 27 5.13 -5.11 3.33
N ILE A 28 5.88 -4.28 4.06
CA ILE A 28 7.35 -4.33 4.10
C ILE A 28 7.84 -5.57 4.88
N GLN A 29 7.19 -5.90 5.99
CA GLN A 29 7.59 -7.04 6.81
C GLN A 29 7.28 -8.38 6.12
N SER A 30 6.16 -8.46 5.41
CA SER A 30 5.62 -9.69 4.85
C SER A 30 6.20 -10.03 3.47
N PHE A 31 6.58 -9.05 2.66
CA PHE A 31 6.94 -9.26 1.26
C PHE A 31 8.25 -8.58 0.87
N GLU A 32 8.99 -9.23 -0.02
CA GLU A 32 10.01 -8.61 -0.86
C GLU A 32 9.33 -8.08 -2.12
N TRP A 33 9.61 -6.81 -2.47
CA TRP A 33 8.97 -6.10 -3.56
C TRP A 33 9.93 -5.91 -4.73
N GLU A 34 9.46 -6.19 -5.93
CA GLU A 34 10.20 -5.96 -7.18
C GLU A 34 9.28 -5.30 -8.22
N ARG A 35 9.87 -4.57 -9.16
CA ARG A 35 9.13 -4.01 -10.29
C ARG A 35 8.79 -5.12 -11.29
N VAL A 36 7.65 -4.98 -11.96
CA VAL A 36 7.25 -5.92 -13.02
C VAL A 36 8.19 -5.83 -14.22
N THR A 37 8.71 -4.64 -14.51
CA THR A 37 9.68 -4.36 -15.57
C THR A 37 10.91 -3.65 -15.00
N THR A 38 11.98 -3.56 -15.80
CA THR A 38 13.20 -2.82 -15.44
C THR A 38 13.01 -1.29 -15.49
N GLU A 39 11.93 -0.83 -16.11
CA GLU A 39 11.59 0.59 -16.28
C GLU A 39 11.22 1.23 -14.93
N GLU A 40 11.43 2.54 -14.83
CA GLU A 40 11.03 3.30 -13.66
C GLU A 40 9.51 3.34 -13.53
N VAL A 41 9.03 3.39 -12.29
CA VAL A 41 7.59 3.50 -12.02
C VAL A 41 7.12 4.88 -12.46
N ASP A 42 6.19 4.95 -13.41
CA ASP A 42 5.54 6.21 -13.79
C ASP A 42 4.80 6.81 -12.59
N ILE A 43 5.15 8.03 -12.18
CA ILE A 43 4.54 8.75 -11.05
C ILE A 43 3.69 9.93 -11.53
N ASN A 44 3.45 10.05 -12.84
CA ASN A 44 2.60 11.09 -13.37
C ASN A 44 1.17 10.96 -12.83
N GLU A 45 0.53 12.11 -12.65
CA GLU A 45 -0.83 12.22 -12.13
C GLU A 45 -1.85 12.02 -13.25
N GLY A 46 -2.86 11.19 -12.98
CA GLY A 46 -4.02 11.01 -13.84
C GLY A 46 -5.12 12.03 -13.54
N SER A 47 -6.12 12.13 -14.42
CA SER A 47 -7.26 13.03 -14.18
C SER A 47 -8.15 12.54 -13.02
N GLY A 48 -8.50 13.40 -12.07
CA GLY A 48 -9.44 13.07 -10.99
C GLY A 48 -9.63 14.18 -9.96
N ILE A 49 -10.55 13.95 -9.01
CA ILE A 49 -10.77 14.83 -7.83
C ILE A 49 -9.69 14.58 -6.76
N THR A 50 -9.16 13.35 -6.72
CA THR A 50 -7.96 12.98 -5.94
C THR A 50 -6.71 13.13 -6.82
N MET A 51 -5.55 12.67 -6.35
CA MET A 51 -4.32 12.53 -7.17
C MET A 51 -4.11 11.05 -7.57
N PRO A 52 -4.89 10.49 -8.52
CA PRO A 52 -4.65 9.13 -8.99
C PRO A 52 -3.35 9.08 -9.82
N LYS A 53 -2.76 7.90 -9.97
CA LYS A 53 -1.67 7.70 -10.94
C LYS A 53 -2.25 7.70 -12.36
N ALA A 54 -1.48 8.22 -13.32
CA ALA A 54 -1.82 8.16 -14.75
C ALA A 54 -1.86 6.71 -15.25
N MET A 55 -0.89 5.90 -14.82
CA MET A 55 -0.87 4.46 -15.02
C MET A 55 -1.03 3.72 -13.69
N PRO A 56 -1.85 2.64 -13.62
CA PRO A 56 -1.96 1.81 -12.43
C PRO A 56 -0.59 1.32 -11.93
N LEU A 57 -0.39 1.29 -10.61
CA LEU A 57 0.83 0.74 -10.03
C LEU A 57 0.76 -0.78 -10.01
N GLU A 58 1.71 -1.43 -10.67
CA GLU A 58 1.91 -2.88 -10.60
C GLU A 58 3.27 -3.20 -9.96
N ALA A 59 3.30 -4.26 -9.15
CA ALA A 59 4.52 -4.73 -8.50
C ALA A 59 4.46 -6.24 -8.28
N MET A 60 5.62 -6.89 -8.35
CA MET A 60 5.78 -8.26 -7.92
C MET A 60 6.02 -8.30 -6.42
N CYS A 61 5.36 -9.22 -5.72
CA CYS A 61 5.58 -9.44 -4.29
C CYS A 61 5.92 -10.91 -4.02
N LYS A 62 7.04 -11.13 -3.33
CA LYS A 62 7.47 -12.46 -2.89
C LYS A 62 7.33 -12.55 -1.38
N ALA A 63 6.55 -13.52 -0.90
CA ALA A 63 6.36 -13.73 0.53
C ALA A 63 7.69 -14.06 1.22
N ARG A 64 7.98 -13.38 2.32
CA ARG A 64 9.15 -13.66 3.17
C ARG A 64 8.91 -14.91 4.03
N PRO A 65 9.97 -15.59 4.52
CA PRO A 65 9.82 -16.82 5.30
C PRO A 65 8.91 -16.72 6.53
N ILE A 66 8.83 -15.54 7.15
CA ILE A 66 7.93 -15.28 8.28
C ILE A 66 6.44 -15.51 7.93
N MET A 67 6.09 -15.34 6.65
CA MET A 67 4.72 -15.49 6.15
C MET A 67 4.37 -16.91 5.72
N HIS A 68 5.34 -17.83 5.62
CA HIS A 68 5.11 -19.18 5.08
C HIS A 68 3.99 -19.94 5.81
N LYS A 69 3.96 -19.85 7.15
CA LYS A 69 2.95 -20.53 7.98
C LYS A 69 1.54 -19.98 7.82
N LEU A 70 1.43 -18.69 7.49
CA LEU A 70 0.14 -18.01 7.33
C LEU A 70 -0.43 -18.28 5.94
N LEU A 71 0.42 -18.27 4.92
CA LEU A 71 0.03 -18.49 3.53
C LEU A 71 -0.23 -19.97 3.21
N SER A 72 0.49 -20.90 3.85
CA SER A 72 0.20 -22.33 3.70
C SER A 72 -1.19 -22.67 4.26
N LYS A 73 -1.53 -22.11 5.42
CA LYS A 73 -2.83 -22.34 6.07
C LYS A 73 -4.02 -21.83 5.24
N SER A 74 -3.85 -20.74 4.48
CA SER A 74 -4.92 -20.24 3.60
C SER A 74 -5.14 -21.08 2.35
N ALA A 75 -4.17 -21.91 1.94
CA ALA A 75 -4.31 -22.80 0.80
C ALA A 75 -5.03 -24.12 1.16
N ASP A 76 -5.01 -24.50 2.44
CA ASP A 76 -5.66 -25.71 2.95
C ASP A 76 -7.15 -25.50 3.31
N ASP A 77 -7.65 -24.25 3.28
CA ASP A 77 -9.03 -23.85 3.59
C ASP A 77 -9.87 -23.60 2.32
N VAL A 78 -9.35 -23.95 1.13
CA VAL A 78 -10.05 -23.91 -0.17
C VAL A 78 -10.23 -25.32 -0.71
#